data_AF-A0A8R7VKD9-F1
#
_entry.id   AF-A0A8R7VKD9-F1
#
_cell.length_a   1.000
_cell.length_b   1.000
_cell.length_c   1.000
_cell.angle_alpha   90.00
_cell.angle_beta   90.00
_cell.angle_gamma   90.00
#
_symmetry.space_group_name_H-M   'P 1'
#
loop_
_entity.id
_entity.type
_entity.pdbx_description
1 polymer ?
#
loop_
_entity_poly.entity_id
_entity_poly.type
_entity_poly.pdbx_seq_one_letter_code
_entity_poly.pdbx_strand_id
1 'polypeptide(L)'
;MMAAAKALSSVLLLLLLVAVATPEAAAATITKRDFPPGFIFGTGSSAYQIEGAVAEDGRKPSIWDTFTHSGHSVDGSNADVTADQYHKYKEDVKLLSDMGVDAYRFSIAWPRLIPDGRGAVNPKGLEYYNNLIDELLAHGIQPHVTIYHFDFPQALQDEYNGMLSRKFIDDYTAYAEVCFKNFGDRVKYWSTVNEPNIEPIGGYDQGILPPRRCSFPFGALSCDNGNSTTEPYIVAHHLLLAHASAASLYKEKYQAKQGGKIGLTLLGWWYEPATQTPEDIAAAERMNDFHVGWYMHPLVHGDYPPVMRKNVGSRLPSFTGEELKRVLGSFDFVGFNHYIAVYVKADLSKLDDELRDYMGDAAVQYDMPFLKKNQLLFGLKSDFMTSTPWALKKMLEHLQLKYKNPIVMIHENGKFY
;
A
#
# COMPACT_ATOMS: atom_id res chain seq x y z
N MET A 1 4.82 -80.99 -36.82
CA MET A 1 4.16 -81.02 -35.50
C MET A 1 5.11 -80.40 -34.48
N MET A 2 4.70 -79.24 -33.95
CA MET A 2 4.89 -78.63 -32.60
C MET A 2 6.11 -79.04 -31.73
N ALA A 3 6.77 -78.19 -30.94
CA ALA A 3 6.69 -76.76 -30.61
C ALA A 3 7.94 -76.39 -29.76
N ALA A 4 8.13 -75.09 -29.51
CA ALA A 4 9.32 -74.39 -29.00
C ALA A 4 9.43 -74.24 -27.45
N ALA A 5 10.62 -73.80 -26.96
CA ALA A 5 10.90 -72.72 -25.97
C ALA A 5 12.26 -72.98 -25.23
N LYS A 6 13.34 -72.20 -25.40
CA LYS A 6 13.77 -70.92 -24.74
C LYS A 6 14.04 -71.07 -23.21
N ALA A 7 15.11 -70.56 -22.55
CA ALA A 7 16.01 -69.42 -22.82
C ALA A 7 17.35 -69.47 -22.02
N LEU A 8 18.32 -68.67 -22.49
CA LEU A 8 19.69 -68.37 -22.01
C LEU A 8 19.74 -67.38 -20.81
N SER A 9 20.64 -67.55 -19.83
CA SER A 9 21.98 -66.92 -19.62
C SER A 9 22.01 -65.49 -19.07
N SER A 10 22.75 -65.25 -17.97
CA SER A 10 24.02 -64.47 -17.91
C SER A 10 24.29 -63.80 -16.55
N VAL A 11 25.55 -63.88 -16.12
CA VAL A 11 26.18 -63.33 -14.91
C VAL A 11 26.74 -61.91 -15.19
N LEU A 12 26.62 -60.95 -14.26
CA LEU A 12 27.38 -59.69 -14.24
C LEU A 12 27.44 -59.15 -12.79
N LEU A 13 28.59 -59.25 -12.10
CA LEU A 13 29.63 -58.20 -11.88
C LEU A 13 29.22 -57.10 -10.88
N LEU A 14 29.80 -57.18 -9.68
CA LEU A 14 29.78 -56.17 -8.61
C LEU A 14 30.49 -54.88 -9.06
N LEU A 15 29.83 -53.73 -8.90
CA LEU A 15 30.43 -52.40 -8.88
C LEU A 15 30.06 -51.71 -7.56
N LEU A 16 31.08 -51.41 -6.74
CA LEU A 16 30.96 -50.57 -5.55
C LEU A 16 30.61 -49.13 -5.98
N LEU A 17 29.39 -48.69 -5.67
CA LEU A 17 29.00 -47.28 -5.67
C LEU A 17 29.42 -46.69 -4.31
N VAL A 18 30.58 -46.04 -4.26
CA VAL A 18 30.84 -45.03 -3.23
C VAL A 18 30.01 -43.81 -3.64
N ALA A 19 28.85 -43.65 -3.02
CA ALA A 19 28.08 -42.42 -3.10
C ALA A 19 28.90 -41.32 -2.43
N VAL A 20 29.58 -40.50 -3.23
CA VAL A 20 30.05 -39.19 -2.78
C VAL A 20 28.79 -38.37 -2.56
N ALA A 21 28.31 -38.34 -1.33
CA ALA A 21 27.32 -37.36 -0.91
C ALA A 21 27.98 -35.99 -1.03
N THR A 22 27.70 -35.29 -2.12
CA THR A 22 27.89 -33.84 -2.16
C THR A 22 27.04 -33.28 -1.03
N PRO A 23 27.60 -32.50 -0.08
CA PRO A 23 26.75 -31.79 0.85
C PRO A 23 25.91 -30.84 -0.01
N GLU A 24 24.62 -31.12 -0.12
CA GLU A 24 23.64 -30.09 -0.39
C GLU A 24 23.97 -28.98 0.61
N ALA A 25 24.45 -27.84 0.11
CA ALA A 25 24.65 -26.68 0.93
C ALA A 25 23.26 -26.36 1.51
N ALA A 26 23.03 -26.76 2.76
CA ALA A 26 21.86 -26.37 3.50
C ALA A 26 21.80 -24.85 3.38
N ALA A 27 20.84 -24.33 2.63
CA ALA A 27 20.58 -22.91 2.60
C ALA A 27 20.51 -22.48 4.07
N ALA A 28 21.44 -21.64 4.51
CA ALA A 28 21.52 -21.23 5.91
C ALA A 28 20.12 -20.75 6.29
N THR A 29 19.49 -21.44 7.25
CA THR A 29 18.13 -21.09 7.67
C THR A 29 18.20 -19.72 8.32
N ILE A 30 17.66 -18.71 7.65
CA ILE A 30 17.55 -17.35 8.21
C ILE A 30 16.61 -17.43 9.42
N THR A 31 17.05 -16.88 10.55
CA THR A 31 16.30 -16.85 11.80
C THR A 31 16.15 -15.41 12.30
N LYS A 32 15.27 -15.18 13.29
CA LYS A 32 15.16 -13.87 13.95
C LYS A 32 16.50 -13.36 14.52
N ARG A 33 17.48 -14.24 14.79
CA ARG A 33 18.81 -13.88 15.34
C ARG A 33 19.75 -13.23 14.32
N ASP A 34 19.44 -13.36 13.03
CA ASP A 34 20.20 -12.70 11.96
C ASP A 34 19.84 -11.21 11.80
N PHE A 35 18.85 -10.74 12.56
CA PHE A 35 18.39 -9.35 12.60
C PHE A 35 18.85 -8.65 13.89
N PRO A 36 18.96 -7.31 13.88
CA PRO A 36 19.32 -6.56 15.09
C PRO A 36 18.39 -6.87 16.27
N PRO A 37 18.90 -6.90 17.51
CA PRO A 37 18.06 -7.02 18.69
C PRO A 37 16.94 -5.99 18.70
N GLY A 38 15.70 -6.44 18.92
CA GLY A 38 14.50 -5.59 18.89
C GLY A 38 13.90 -5.38 17.50
N PHE A 39 14.39 -6.07 16.45
CA PHE A 39 13.71 -6.09 15.16
C PHE A 39 12.31 -6.72 15.30
N ILE A 40 11.30 -6.04 14.76
CA ILE A 40 9.88 -6.42 14.88
C ILE A 40 9.48 -7.23 13.65
N PHE A 41 9.01 -8.45 13.85
CA PHE A 41 8.34 -9.24 12.81
C PHE A 41 6.83 -9.20 13.02
N GLY A 42 6.08 -8.96 11.95
CA GLY A 42 4.63 -8.85 12.05
C GLY A 42 3.91 -9.29 10.77
N THR A 43 2.59 -9.30 10.86
CA THR A 43 1.68 -9.44 9.71
C THR A 43 0.81 -8.20 9.60
N GLY A 44 0.13 -8.03 8.46
CA GLY A 44 -0.70 -6.86 8.18
C GLY A 44 -2.05 -7.21 7.56
N SER A 45 -3.05 -6.38 7.82
CA SER A 45 -4.37 -6.41 7.19
C SER A 45 -4.97 -5.00 7.07
N SER A 46 -6.14 -4.89 6.43
CA SER A 46 -6.95 -3.68 6.42
C SER A 46 -8.43 -3.99 6.65
N ALA A 47 -9.14 -3.02 7.23
CA ALA A 47 -10.50 -3.18 7.70
C ALA A 47 -11.46 -3.70 6.63
N TYR A 48 -11.54 -3.02 5.48
CA TYR A 48 -12.45 -3.44 4.40
C TYR A 48 -12.10 -4.83 3.86
N GLN A 49 -10.82 -5.21 3.86
CA GLN A 49 -10.39 -6.50 3.31
C GLN A 49 -10.74 -7.68 4.21
N ILE A 50 -10.89 -7.51 5.54
CA ILE A 50 -11.02 -8.65 6.46
C ILE A 50 -12.13 -8.56 7.52
N GLU A 51 -12.67 -7.37 7.82
CA GLU A 51 -13.64 -7.24 8.91
C GLU A 51 -15.01 -7.86 8.59
N GLY A 52 -15.55 -7.55 7.41
CA GLY A 52 -16.96 -7.81 7.10
C GLY A 52 -17.91 -6.95 7.94
N ALA A 53 -19.10 -7.48 8.23
CA ALA A 53 -20.10 -6.83 9.09
C ALA A 53 -20.40 -5.39 8.64
N VAL A 54 -20.56 -5.20 7.32
CA VAL A 54 -20.59 -3.88 6.68
C VAL A 54 -21.82 -3.04 7.02
N ALA A 55 -22.91 -3.69 7.47
CA ALA A 55 -24.18 -3.08 7.85
C ALA A 55 -24.58 -3.38 9.31
N GLU A 56 -23.63 -3.79 10.15
CA GLU A 56 -23.88 -4.17 11.54
C GLU A 56 -23.47 -3.07 12.51
N ASP A 57 -24.15 -3.05 13.67
CA ASP A 57 -23.77 -2.24 14.83
C ASP A 57 -23.50 -0.75 14.53
N GLY A 58 -24.25 -0.19 13.58
CA GLY A 58 -24.20 1.21 13.22
C GLY A 58 -23.07 1.62 12.27
N ARG A 59 -22.26 0.68 11.75
CA ARG A 59 -21.37 0.99 10.60
C ARG A 59 -22.21 1.46 9.41
N LYS A 60 -21.70 2.43 8.66
CA LYS A 60 -22.29 2.91 7.40
C LYS A 60 -21.38 2.57 6.20
N PRO A 61 -21.84 2.76 4.95
CA PRO A 61 -21.04 2.48 3.77
C PRO A 61 -19.78 3.36 3.64
N SER A 62 -18.67 2.75 3.22
CA SER A 62 -17.51 3.39 2.60
C SER A 62 -17.69 3.51 1.08
N ILE A 63 -16.77 4.23 0.44
CA ILE A 63 -16.63 4.26 -1.02
C ILE A 63 -16.41 2.88 -1.64
N TRP A 64 -15.81 1.94 -0.91
CA TRP A 64 -15.64 0.57 -1.39
C TRP A 64 -16.94 -0.24 -1.37
N ASP A 65 -17.76 -0.08 -0.32
CA ASP A 65 -19.06 -0.75 -0.25
C ASP A 65 -19.91 -0.34 -1.46
N THR A 66 -20.02 0.98 -1.72
CA THR A 66 -20.76 1.50 -2.88
C THR A 66 -20.17 1.05 -4.21
N PHE A 67 -18.84 1.05 -4.37
CA PHE A 67 -18.20 0.62 -5.60
C PHE A 67 -18.45 -0.86 -5.92
N THR A 68 -18.28 -1.75 -4.92
CA THR A 68 -18.47 -3.20 -5.12
C THR A 68 -19.94 -3.57 -5.30
N HIS A 69 -20.86 -2.98 -4.53
CA HIS A 69 -22.32 -3.17 -4.72
C HIS A 69 -22.84 -2.60 -6.04
N SER A 70 -22.12 -1.67 -6.65
CA SER A 70 -22.40 -1.16 -8.01
C SER A 70 -21.84 -2.06 -9.12
N GLY A 71 -21.26 -3.22 -8.78
CA GLY A 71 -20.75 -4.21 -9.73
C GLY A 71 -19.44 -3.81 -10.41
N HIS A 72 -18.64 -2.95 -9.78
CA HIS A 72 -17.36 -2.51 -10.35
C HIS A 72 -16.15 -3.38 -9.96
N SER A 73 -16.33 -4.34 -9.05
CA SER A 73 -15.32 -5.38 -8.78
C SER A 73 -15.07 -6.25 -10.01
N VAL A 74 -13.81 -6.60 -10.26
CA VAL A 74 -13.40 -7.36 -11.45
C VAL A 74 -14.09 -8.73 -11.55
N ASP A 75 -14.25 -9.42 -10.41
CA ASP A 75 -14.88 -10.74 -10.29
C ASP A 75 -16.31 -10.67 -9.74
N GLY A 76 -16.86 -9.46 -9.55
CA GLY A 76 -18.18 -9.24 -8.96
C GLY A 76 -18.27 -9.51 -7.46
N SER A 77 -17.15 -9.78 -6.77
CA SER A 77 -17.13 -9.97 -5.32
C SER A 77 -17.30 -8.65 -4.53
N ASN A 78 -17.66 -8.76 -3.26
CA ASN A 78 -17.73 -7.65 -2.31
C ASN A 78 -17.10 -8.08 -0.97
N ALA A 79 -17.04 -7.16 0.00
CA ALA A 79 -16.48 -7.43 1.32
C ALA A 79 -17.54 -7.45 2.43
N ASP A 80 -18.78 -7.85 2.12
CA ASP A 80 -19.87 -7.83 3.11
C ASP A 80 -19.56 -8.71 4.33
N VAL A 81 -18.89 -9.84 4.10
CA VAL A 81 -18.49 -10.82 5.13
C VAL A 81 -16.98 -11.02 5.18
N THR A 82 -16.32 -11.26 4.04
CA THR A 82 -14.88 -11.58 3.92
C THR A 82 -14.40 -12.64 4.94
N ALA A 83 -13.30 -12.42 5.67
CA ALA A 83 -12.79 -13.29 6.73
C ALA A 83 -13.58 -13.19 8.05
N ASP A 84 -14.51 -12.22 8.15
CA ASP A 84 -15.40 -12.03 9.29
C ASP A 84 -14.64 -11.72 10.60
N GLN A 85 -13.53 -10.96 10.51
CA GLN A 85 -12.72 -10.59 11.68
C GLN A 85 -13.53 -9.78 12.70
N TYR A 86 -14.56 -9.04 12.28
CA TYR A 86 -15.41 -8.30 13.21
C TYR A 86 -15.96 -9.21 14.33
N HIS A 87 -16.34 -10.44 13.98
CA HIS A 87 -16.79 -11.45 14.92
C HIS A 87 -15.66 -12.37 15.42
N LYS A 88 -14.62 -12.59 14.60
CA LYS A 88 -13.60 -13.63 14.82
C LYS A 88 -12.22 -13.09 15.19
N TYR A 89 -12.12 -11.86 15.66
CA TYR A 89 -10.83 -11.24 15.98
C TYR A 89 -10.03 -12.03 17.03
N LYS A 90 -10.69 -12.77 17.93
CA LYS A 90 -10.00 -13.60 18.93
C LYS A 90 -9.30 -14.80 18.29
N GLU A 91 -9.96 -15.44 17.33
CA GLU A 91 -9.35 -16.51 16.54
C GLU A 91 -8.15 -16.00 15.76
N ASP A 92 -8.27 -14.83 15.14
CA ASP A 92 -7.16 -14.20 14.41
C ASP A 92 -5.99 -13.87 15.34
N VAL A 93 -6.25 -13.25 16.50
CA VAL A 93 -5.20 -12.94 17.49
C VAL A 93 -4.54 -14.22 18.00
N LYS A 94 -5.29 -15.30 18.20
CA LYS A 94 -4.73 -16.59 18.56
C LYS A 94 -3.77 -17.10 17.48
N LEU A 95 -4.15 -17.04 16.20
CA LEU A 95 -3.29 -17.45 15.09
C LEU A 95 -2.00 -16.62 15.01
N LEU A 96 -2.09 -15.31 15.25
CA LEU A 96 -0.93 -14.42 15.34
C LEU A 96 -0.01 -14.81 16.50
N SER A 97 -0.59 -15.08 17.67
CA SER A 97 0.16 -15.54 18.84
C SER A 97 0.85 -16.88 18.60
N ASP A 98 0.18 -17.84 17.99
CA ASP A 98 0.74 -19.16 17.65
C ASP A 98 1.90 -19.03 16.63
N MET A 99 1.84 -18.04 15.73
CA MET A 99 2.91 -17.73 14.78
C MET A 99 4.13 -17.06 15.44
N GLY A 100 3.96 -16.47 16.64
CA GLY A 100 5.03 -15.81 17.38
C GLY A 100 5.46 -14.47 16.75
N VAL A 101 4.50 -13.72 16.18
CA VAL A 101 4.75 -12.35 15.70
C VAL A 101 4.88 -11.37 16.85
N ASP A 102 5.68 -10.33 16.63
CA ASP A 102 5.93 -9.26 17.59
C ASP A 102 4.90 -8.12 17.45
N ALA A 103 4.33 -7.95 16.26
CA ALA A 103 3.36 -6.91 15.94
C ALA A 103 2.28 -7.38 14.96
N TYR A 104 1.12 -6.72 15.01
CA TYR A 104 0.06 -6.84 14.03
C TYR A 104 -0.33 -5.46 13.53
N ARG A 105 -0.22 -5.28 12.21
CA ARG A 105 -0.68 -4.07 11.53
C ARG A 105 -2.13 -4.25 11.08
N PHE A 106 -3.02 -3.37 11.51
CA PHE A 106 -4.42 -3.34 11.05
C PHE A 106 -4.86 -1.90 10.79
N SER A 107 -5.98 -1.71 10.09
CA SER A 107 -6.59 -0.38 9.95
C SER A 107 -7.87 -0.24 10.74
N ILE A 108 -8.19 0.99 11.13
CA ILE A 108 -9.47 1.34 11.74
C ILE A 108 -10.40 1.80 10.62
N ALA A 109 -11.61 1.24 10.56
CA ALA A 109 -12.60 1.65 9.59
C ALA A 109 -13.23 2.98 10.00
N TRP A 110 -12.94 4.04 9.25
CA TRP A 110 -13.58 5.34 9.44
C TRP A 110 -15.11 5.21 9.49
N PRO A 111 -15.80 4.56 8.53
CA PRO A 111 -17.27 4.49 8.55
C PRO A 111 -17.83 3.53 9.62
N ARG A 112 -16.99 2.78 10.34
CA ARG A 112 -17.39 2.03 11.53
C ARG A 112 -17.27 2.89 12.78
N LEU A 113 -16.16 3.62 12.93
CA LEU A 113 -15.88 4.44 14.11
C LEU A 113 -16.69 5.74 14.11
N ILE A 114 -16.82 6.40 12.96
CA ILE A 114 -17.61 7.61 12.75
C ILE A 114 -18.47 7.42 11.49
N PRO A 115 -19.68 6.86 11.62
CA PRO A 115 -20.45 6.35 10.46
C PRO A 115 -20.81 7.40 9.39
N ASP A 116 -21.16 8.62 9.79
CA ASP A 116 -21.45 9.72 8.86
C ASP A 116 -20.18 10.48 8.44
N GLY A 117 -19.01 9.95 8.77
CA GLY A 117 -17.70 10.60 8.60
C GLY A 117 -17.42 11.74 9.58
N ARG A 118 -18.48 12.39 10.09
CA ARG A 118 -18.45 13.38 11.17
C ARG A 118 -19.40 12.99 12.31
N GLY A 119 -19.23 13.65 13.46
CA GLY A 119 -20.18 13.59 14.57
C GLY A 119 -19.75 12.64 15.68
N ALA A 120 -20.73 11.96 16.28
CA ALA A 120 -20.51 11.11 17.44
C ALA A 120 -19.77 9.81 17.05
N VAL A 121 -18.90 9.36 17.94
CA VAL A 121 -18.27 8.05 17.83
C VAL A 121 -19.34 6.97 17.99
N ASN A 122 -19.34 5.98 17.11
CA ASN A 122 -20.16 4.79 17.26
C ASN A 122 -19.65 3.95 18.44
N PRO A 123 -20.42 3.77 19.52
CA PRO A 123 -19.97 3.04 20.69
C PRO A 123 -19.57 1.59 20.39
N LYS A 124 -20.24 0.94 19.44
CA LYS A 124 -19.95 -0.46 19.06
C LYS A 124 -18.69 -0.59 18.22
N GLY A 125 -18.48 0.33 17.27
CA GLY A 125 -17.21 0.42 16.54
C GLY A 125 -16.04 0.69 17.49
N LEU A 126 -16.22 1.58 18.46
CA LEU A 126 -15.22 1.86 19.49
C LEU A 126 -14.94 0.64 20.38
N GLU A 127 -15.98 -0.08 20.81
CA GLU A 127 -15.87 -1.31 21.59
C GLU A 127 -15.07 -2.38 20.84
N TYR A 128 -15.36 -2.60 19.55
CA TYR A 128 -14.65 -3.56 18.71
C TYR A 128 -13.14 -3.29 18.66
N TYR A 129 -12.71 -2.08 18.31
CA TYR A 129 -11.28 -1.78 18.22
C TYR A 129 -10.58 -1.81 19.58
N ASN A 130 -11.25 -1.39 20.66
CA ASN A 130 -10.70 -1.57 22.01
C ASN A 130 -10.47 -3.04 22.33
N ASN A 131 -11.46 -3.89 22.05
CA ASN A 131 -11.35 -5.32 22.31
C ASN A 131 -10.23 -5.98 21.48
N LEU A 132 -10.11 -5.64 20.19
CA LEU A 132 -9.01 -6.12 19.34
C LEU A 132 -7.64 -5.68 19.90
N ILE A 133 -7.49 -4.41 20.27
CA ILE A 133 -6.25 -3.88 20.83
C ILE A 133 -5.90 -4.57 22.15
N ASP A 134 -6.86 -4.74 23.04
CA ASP A 134 -6.65 -5.37 24.35
C ASP A 134 -6.31 -6.86 24.20
N GLU A 135 -6.95 -7.57 23.26
CA GLU A 135 -6.64 -8.97 22.95
C GLU A 135 -5.23 -9.12 22.41
N LEU A 136 -4.80 -8.27 21.46
CA LEU A 136 -3.42 -8.25 20.94
C LEU A 136 -2.39 -8.06 22.06
N LEU A 137 -2.62 -7.07 22.92
CA LEU A 137 -1.72 -6.76 24.03
C LEU A 137 -1.69 -7.87 25.09
N ALA A 138 -2.82 -8.53 25.36
CA ALA A 138 -2.87 -9.69 26.25
C ALA A 138 -1.99 -10.85 25.75
N HIS A 139 -1.79 -10.94 24.43
CA HIS A 139 -0.90 -11.89 23.78
C HIS A 139 0.53 -11.35 23.53
N GLY A 140 0.85 -10.15 24.00
CA GLY A 140 2.17 -9.53 23.83
C GLY A 140 2.46 -9.04 22.40
N ILE A 141 1.42 -8.88 21.57
CA ILE A 141 1.52 -8.44 20.18
C ILE A 141 1.30 -6.92 20.13
N GLN A 142 2.24 -6.19 19.51
CA GLN A 142 2.15 -4.74 19.40
C GLN A 142 1.12 -4.32 18.33
N PRO A 143 0.12 -3.48 18.66
CA PRO A 143 -0.81 -2.95 17.68
C PRO A 143 -0.14 -1.82 16.87
N HIS A 144 0.02 -2.05 15.56
CA HIS A 144 0.46 -1.05 14.60
C HIS A 144 -0.76 -0.58 13.79
N VAL A 145 -1.23 0.64 14.01
CA VAL A 145 -2.53 1.06 13.47
C VAL A 145 -2.36 1.94 12.24
N THR A 146 -3.06 1.58 11.17
CA THR A 146 -3.30 2.45 10.01
C THR A 146 -4.61 3.20 10.21
N ILE A 147 -4.57 4.53 10.21
CA ILE A 147 -5.77 5.36 10.45
C ILE A 147 -6.72 5.28 9.25
N TYR A 148 -6.18 5.36 8.04
CA TYR A 148 -6.96 5.33 6.81
C TYR A 148 -6.36 4.39 5.76
N HIS A 149 -7.19 3.47 5.26
CA HIS A 149 -6.81 2.47 4.27
C HIS A 149 -7.90 2.37 3.19
N PHE A 150 -7.99 3.42 2.36
CA PHE A 150 -8.89 3.53 1.20
C PHE A 150 -10.41 3.49 1.50
N ASP A 151 -10.82 3.45 2.76
CA ASP A 151 -12.19 3.15 3.18
C ASP A 151 -12.98 4.41 3.58
N PHE A 152 -12.89 5.45 2.75
CA PHE A 152 -13.50 6.75 3.02
C PHE A 152 -15.02 6.65 3.18
N PRO A 153 -15.65 7.33 4.16
CA PRO A 153 -17.10 7.29 4.32
C PRO A 153 -17.85 7.80 3.08
N GLN A 154 -18.81 7.02 2.57
CA GLN A 154 -19.58 7.38 1.38
C GLN A 154 -20.36 8.70 1.58
N ALA A 155 -20.84 8.96 2.80
CA ALA A 155 -21.55 10.20 3.13
C ALA A 155 -20.74 11.46 2.80
N LEU A 156 -19.42 11.43 3.05
CA LEU A 156 -18.53 12.56 2.75
C LEU A 156 -18.13 12.60 1.28
N GLN A 157 -18.05 11.43 0.63
CA GLN A 157 -17.85 11.35 -0.82
C GLN A 157 -19.03 12.01 -1.56
N ASP A 158 -20.27 11.75 -1.13
CA ASP A 158 -21.48 12.32 -1.71
C ASP A 158 -21.62 13.82 -1.42
N GLU A 159 -21.28 14.27 -0.21
CA GLU A 159 -21.48 15.66 0.20
C GLU A 159 -20.59 16.64 -0.57
N TYR A 160 -19.32 16.31 -0.77
CA TYR A 160 -18.35 17.26 -1.32
C TYR A 160 -17.34 16.64 -2.30
N ASN A 161 -17.65 15.47 -2.85
CA ASN A 161 -16.76 14.74 -3.78
C ASN A 161 -15.45 14.29 -3.12
N GLY A 162 -15.49 14.02 -1.82
CA GLY A 162 -14.41 13.44 -1.03
C GLY A 162 -13.08 14.18 -1.15
N MET A 163 -12.03 13.45 -1.51
CA MET A 163 -10.65 13.95 -1.48
C MET A 163 -10.34 15.04 -2.50
N LEU A 164 -11.24 15.35 -3.43
CA LEU A 164 -11.09 16.52 -4.31
C LEU A 164 -11.34 17.84 -3.59
N SER A 165 -12.02 17.81 -2.45
CA SER A 165 -12.28 18.98 -1.62
C SER A 165 -11.27 19.14 -0.51
N ARG A 166 -10.84 20.38 -0.24
CA ARG A 166 -10.00 20.70 0.93
C ARG A 166 -10.66 20.34 2.27
N LYS A 167 -12.01 20.25 2.33
CA LYS A 167 -12.74 19.81 3.54
C LYS A 167 -12.26 18.44 4.05
N PHE A 168 -11.80 17.57 3.14
CA PHE A 168 -11.23 16.28 3.47
C PHE A 168 -10.13 16.38 4.54
N ILE A 169 -9.28 17.41 4.48
CA ILE A 169 -8.15 17.58 5.40
C ILE A 169 -8.65 17.75 6.85
N ASP A 170 -9.66 18.60 7.05
CA ASP A 170 -10.21 18.88 8.37
C ASP A 170 -10.97 17.66 8.92
N ASP A 171 -11.78 17.02 8.09
CA ASP A 171 -12.55 15.83 8.48
C ASP A 171 -11.64 14.65 8.82
N TYR A 172 -10.60 14.42 8.01
CA TYR A 172 -9.59 13.42 8.28
C TYR A 172 -8.83 13.73 9.59
N THR A 173 -8.47 15.00 9.81
CA THR A 173 -7.76 15.41 11.04
C THR A 173 -8.63 15.17 12.28
N ALA A 174 -9.94 15.47 12.21
CA ALA A 174 -10.88 15.21 13.28
C ALA A 174 -11.04 13.70 13.55
N TYR A 175 -11.12 12.89 12.50
CA TYR A 175 -11.15 11.42 12.61
C TYR A 175 -9.86 10.86 13.23
N ALA A 176 -8.69 11.28 12.77
CA ALA A 176 -7.41 10.90 13.34
C ALA A 176 -7.33 11.28 14.84
N GLU A 177 -7.85 12.45 15.22
CA GLU A 177 -7.92 12.84 16.62
C GLU A 177 -8.76 11.88 17.47
N VAL A 178 -9.90 11.41 16.95
CA VAL A 178 -10.71 10.40 17.63
C VAL A 178 -9.90 9.11 17.85
N CYS A 179 -9.15 8.65 16.85
CA CYS A 179 -8.27 7.50 16.99
C CYS A 179 -7.21 7.72 18.09
N PHE A 180 -6.53 8.87 18.09
CA PHE A 180 -5.50 9.18 19.09
C PHE A 180 -6.08 9.26 20.51
N LYS A 181 -7.24 9.90 20.68
CA LYS A 181 -7.90 10.07 21.98
C LYS A 181 -8.31 8.74 22.59
N ASN A 182 -8.80 7.80 21.78
CA ASN A 182 -9.43 6.57 22.28
C ASN A 182 -8.47 5.38 22.36
N PHE A 183 -7.41 5.37 21.56
CA PHE A 183 -6.54 4.20 21.44
C PHE A 183 -5.06 4.50 21.70
N GLY A 184 -4.64 5.77 21.71
CA GLY A 184 -3.22 6.14 21.79
C GLY A 184 -2.57 5.90 23.16
N ASP A 185 -3.37 5.62 24.19
CA ASP A 185 -2.87 5.11 25.48
C ASP A 185 -2.17 3.75 25.31
N ARG A 186 -2.61 2.93 24.36
CA ARG A 186 -2.11 1.58 24.06
C ARG A 186 -1.37 1.46 22.73
N VAL A 187 -1.83 2.14 21.68
CA VAL A 187 -1.23 2.12 20.34
C VAL A 187 -0.02 3.05 20.26
N LYS A 188 1.14 2.51 19.87
CA LYS A 188 2.42 3.24 19.80
C LYS A 188 2.97 3.46 18.40
N TYR A 189 2.37 2.88 17.37
CA TYR A 189 2.77 3.07 15.98
C TYR A 189 1.56 3.40 15.12
N TRP A 190 1.56 4.61 14.56
CA TRP A 190 0.49 5.16 13.75
C TRP A 190 0.94 5.39 12.32
N SER A 191 0.31 4.72 11.37
CA SER A 191 0.38 5.08 9.95
C SER A 191 -0.85 5.91 9.60
N THR A 192 -0.68 7.16 9.19
CA THR A 192 -1.81 8.04 8.87
C THR A 192 -2.59 7.52 7.66
N VAL A 193 -1.90 7.21 6.59
CA VAL A 193 -2.48 6.77 5.32
C VAL A 193 -1.68 5.61 4.74
N ASN A 194 -2.40 4.63 4.19
CA ASN A 194 -1.83 3.59 3.36
C ASN A 194 -1.81 3.99 1.87
N GLU A 195 -0.66 3.81 1.23
CA GLU A 195 -0.45 3.96 -0.22
C GLU A 195 -1.10 5.21 -0.84
N PRO A 196 -0.85 6.41 -0.28
CA PRO A 196 -1.38 7.65 -0.86
C PRO A 196 -0.81 7.90 -2.27
N ASN A 197 0.27 7.23 -2.67
CA ASN A 197 0.82 7.25 -4.02
C ASN A 197 0.07 6.34 -5.02
N ILE A 198 -0.93 5.57 -4.58
CA ILE A 198 -1.73 4.67 -5.44
C ILE A 198 -3.19 5.07 -5.51
N GLU A 199 -3.80 5.52 -4.41
CA GLU A 199 -5.20 5.99 -4.41
C GLU A 199 -5.53 7.03 -5.49
N PRO A 200 -4.70 8.06 -5.72
CA PRO A 200 -4.97 9.03 -6.76
C PRO A 200 -4.91 8.41 -8.16
N ILE A 201 -3.99 7.46 -8.38
CA ILE A 201 -3.84 6.79 -9.67
C ILE A 201 -5.03 5.83 -9.90
N GLY A 202 -5.32 4.97 -8.94
CA GLY A 202 -6.38 3.97 -9.09
C GLY A 202 -7.78 4.58 -9.12
N GLY A 203 -8.06 5.58 -8.27
CA GLY A 203 -9.38 6.17 -8.09
C GLY A 203 -9.69 7.39 -8.96
N TYR A 204 -8.67 8.11 -9.42
CA TYR A 204 -8.82 9.41 -10.10
C TYR A 204 -8.05 9.54 -11.43
N ASP A 205 -7.27 8.53 -11.82
CA ASP A 205 -6.63 8.45 -13.14
C ASP A 205 -7.19 7.27 -13.95
N GLN A 206 -7.04 6.06 -13.41
CA GLN A 206 -7.34 4.80 -14.08
C GLN A 206 -8.79 4.34 -13.90
N GLY A 207 -9.47 4.80 -12.84
CA GLY A 207 -10.85 4.45 -12.54
C GLY A 207 -11.08 2.97 -12.22
N ILE A 208 -10.09 2.32 -11.58
CA ILE A 208 -10.15 0.91 -11.18
C ILE A 208 -10.38 0.72 -9.68
N LEU A 209 -10.20 1.79 -8.90
CA LEU A 209 -10.55 1.88 -7.49
C LEU A 209 -11.71 2.87 -7.31
N PRO A 210 -12.42 2.84 -6.18
CA PRO A 210 -13.33 3.92 -5.82
C PRO A 210 -12.59 5.28 -5.76
N PRO A 211 -13.24 6.41 -6.09
CA PRO A 211 -14.63 6.56 -6.52
C PRO A 211 -14.83 6.41 -8.05
N ARG A 212 -13.92 5.71 -8.76
CA ARG A 212 -14.04 5.40 -10.19
C ARG A 212 -14.09 6.64 -11.10
N ARG A 213 -13.15 7.56 -10.91
CA ARG A 213 -13.03 8.79 -11.70
C ARG A 213 -11.88 8.68 -12.70
N CYS A 214 -12.15 9.06 -13.93
CA CYS A 214 -11.16 9.14 -15.02
C CYS A 214 -11.73 9.93 -16.21
N SER A 215 -10.89 10.27 -17.18
CA SER A 215 -11.32 10.99 -18.40
C SER A 215 -10.65 10.45 -19.66
N PHE A 216 -11.42 10.36 -20.75
CA PHE A 216 -10.90 10.01 -22.08
C PHE A 216 -9.77 10.97 -22.52
N PRO A 217 -8.69 10.50 -23.18
CA PRO A 217 -8.46 9.12 -23.64
C PRO A 217 -7.87 8.17 -22.57
N PHE A 218 -7.74 8.63 -21.33
CA PHE A 218 -7.18 7.87 -20.21
C PHE A 218 -8.26 7.04 -19.50
N GLY A 219 -7.84 6.29 -18.48
CA GLY A 219 -8.66 5.33 -17.78
C GLY A 219 -8.49 3.90 -18.29
N ALA A 220 -8.39 2.94 -17.38
CA ALA A 220 -8.44 1.52 -17.74
C ALA A 220 -9.87 1.04 -18.01
N LEU A 221 -10.86 1.75 -17.47
CA LEU A 221 -12.30 1.52 -17.65
C LEU A 221 -12.99 2.83 -18.02
N SER A 222 -14.18 2.76 -18.65
CA SER A 222 -14.96 3.96 -18.98
C SER A 222 -15.59 4.57 -17.73
N CYS A 223 -15.06 5.67 -17.21
CA CYS A 223 -15.66 6.39 -16.08
C CYS A 223 -16.75 7.37 -16.52
N ASP A 224 -17.70 7.62 -15.62
CA ASP A 224 -18.82 8.53 -15.88
C ASP A 224 -18.43 10.00 -15.67
N ASN A 225 -17.35 10.26 -14.94
CA ASN A 225 -16.82 11.57 -14.63
C ASN A 225 -15.34 11.48 -14.22
N GLY A 226 -14.70 12.64 -14.08
CA GLY A 226 -13.32 12.76 -13.64
C GLY A 226 -12.47 13.58 -14.59
N ASN A 227 -11.22 13.77 -14.20
CA ASN A 227 -10.20 14.38 -15.03
C ASN A 227 -8.83 13.80 -14.65
N SER A 228 -8.39 12.77 -15.39
CA SER A 228 -7.13 12.06 -15.16
C SER A 228 -5.91 12.98 -15.32
N THR A 229 -6.06 14.14 -15.97
CA THR A 229 -5.00 15.12 -16.15
C THR A 229 -4.77 15.97 -14.90
N THR A 230 -5.74 16.12 -13.99
CA THR A 230 -5.64 17.04 -12.83
C THR A 230 -5.97 16.40 -11.49
N GLU A 231 -7.00 15.56 -11.43
CA GLU A 231 -7.55 15.02 -10.19
C GLU A 231 -6.54 14.18 -9.37
N PRO A 232 -5.69 13.33 -9.97
CA PRO A 232 -4.68 12.59 -9.22
C PRO A 232 -3.74 13.50 -8.42
N TYR A 233 -3.36 14.64 -8.98
CA TYR A 233 -2.47 15.60 -8.31
C TYR A 233 -3.16 16.36 -7.18
N ILE A 234 -4.45 16.68 -7.34
CA ILE A 234 -5.25 17.31 -6.29
C ILE A 234 -5.42 16.36 -5.11
N VAL A 235 -5.81 15.11 -5.37
CA VAL A 235 -6.04 14.10 -4.35
C VAL A 235 -4.75 13.75 -3.62
N ALA A 236 -3.65 13.54 -4.35
CA ALA A 236 -2.35 13.28 -3.75
C ALA A 236 -1.90 14.42 -2.83
N HIS A 237 -2.13 15.67 -3.24
CA HIS A 237 -1.83 16.85 -2.44
C HIS A 237 -2.68 16.91 -1.17
N HIS A 238 -3.99 16.69 -1.25
CA HIS A 238 -4.85 16.68 -0.07
C HIS A 238 -4.54 15.52 0.88
N LEU A 239 -4.20 14.33 0.38
CA LEU A 239 -3.73 13.21 1.20
C LEU A 239 -2.44 13.56 1.96
N LEU A 240 -1.49 14.22 1.29
CA LEU A 240 -0.25 14.66 1.94
C LEU A 240 -0.50 15.75 3.00
N LEU A 241 -1.40 16.70 2.73
CA LEU A 241 -1.79 17.73 3.70
C LEU A 241 -2.56 17.13 4.88
N ALA A 242 -3.43 16.16 4.64
CA ALA A 242 -4.17 15.43 5.67
C ALA A 242 -3.21 14.64 6.57
N HIS A 243 -2.23 13.93 5.99
CA HIS A 243 -1.13 13.30 6.72
C HIS A 243 -0.39 14.31 7.60
N ALA A 244 0.07 15.43 7.02
CA ALA A 244 0.84 16.44 7.74
C ALA A 244 0.04 17.09 8.88
N SER A 245 -1.26 17.30 8.68
CA SER A 245 -2.18 17.83 9.68
C SER A 245 -2.34 16.87 10.87
N ALA A 246 -2.64 15.59 10.60
CA ALA A 246 -2.76 14.58 11.65
C ALA A 246 -1.43 14.32 12.39
N ALA A 247 -0.30 14.31 11.67
CA ALA A 247 1.03 14.18 12.25
C ALA A 247 1.36 15.36 13.17
N SER A 248 1.10 16.60 12.72
CA SER A 248 1.28 17.80 13.55
C SER A 248 0.44 17.72 14.82
N LEU A 249 -0.85 17.39 14.68
CA LEU A 249 -1.76 17.22 15.81
C LEU A 249 -1.25 16.16 16.81
N TYR A 250 -0.78 15.01 16.32
CA TYR A 250 -0.23 13.96 17.17
C TYR A 250 1.02 14.45 17.92
N LYS A 251 2.00 15.00 17.20
CA LYS A 251 3.27 15.48 17.76
C LYS A 251 3.05 16.57 18.80
N GLU A 252 2.15 17.52 18.54
CA GLU A 252 1.87 18.66 19.42
C GLU A 252 1.06 18.29 20.66
N LYS A 253 0.03 17.43 20.53
CA LYS A 253 -0.96 17.22 21.58
C LYS A 253 -0.85 15.88 22.31
N TYR A 254 -0.38 14.84 21.63
CA TYR A 254 -0.50 13.45 22.09
C TYR A 254 0.85 12.78 22.32
N GLN A 255 1.85 13.01 21.46
CA GLN A 255 3.11 12.26 21.46
C GLN A 255 3.86 12.32 22.78
N ALA A 256 3.97 13.49 23.41
CA ALA A 256 4.64 13.63 24.70
C ALA A 256 3.96 12.83 25.83
N LYS A 257 2.64 12.63 25.76
CA LYS A 257 1.86 11.90 26.78
C LYS A 257 1.74 10.41 26.48
N GLN A 258 1.63 10.06 25.20
CA GLN A 258 1.35 8.70 24.73
C GLN A 258 2.61 7.94 24.34
N GLY A 259 3.70 8.63 24.00
CA GLY A 259 4.99 8.02 23.67
C GLY A 259 5.04 7.25 22.34
N GLY A 260 4.04 7.40 21.47
CA GLY A 260 4.01 6.72 20.18
C GLY A 260 4.77 7.46 19.07
N LYS A 261 4.82 6.82 17.91
CA LYS A 261 5.46 7.28 16.67
C LYS A 261 4.43 7.37 15.57
N ILE A 262 4.59 8.35 14.68
CA ILE A 262 3.66 8.59 13.57
C ILE A 262 4.39 8.66 12.23
N GLY A 263 3.81 8.08 11.19
CA GLY A 263 4.32 8.07 9.83
C GLY A 263 3.22 7.85 8.82
N LEU A 264 3.58 7.54 7.58
CA LEU A 264 2.67 7.04 6.54
C LEU A 264 3.26 5.78 5.90
N THR A 265 2.47 5.07 5.10
CA THR A 265 2.93 3.89 4.35
C THR A 265 2.82 4.15 2.86
N LEU A 266 3.90 3.97 2.10
CA LEU A 266 3.93 4.10 0.64
C LEU A 266 3.99 2.73 -0.03
N LEU A 267 3.37 2.58 -1.19
CA LEU A 267 3.70 1.45 -2.06
C LEU A 267 5.10 1.71 -2.62
N GLY A 268 6.02 0.79 -2.40
CA GLY A 268 7.44 0.89 -2.76
C GLY A 268 7.81 0.02 -3.94
N TRP A 269 7.04 0.00 -5.03
CA TRP A 269 7.52 -0.60 -6.27
C TRP A 269 8.84 0.04 -6.68
N TRP A 270 9.81 -0.81 -7.01
CA TRP A 270 11.11 -0.36 -7.45
C TRP A 270 11.17 -0.36 -8.97
N TYR A 271 11.32 0.81 -9.57
CA TYR A 271 11.34 0.92 -11.02
C TYR A 271 12.77 0.74 -11.55
N GLU A 272 12.91 -0.12 -12.56
CA GLU A 272 14.16 -0.46 -13.23
C GLU A 272 14.05 -0.20 -14.72
N PRO A 273 15.16 0.11 -15.40
CA PRO A 273 15.13 0.36 -16.82
C PRO A 273 14.95 -0.96 -17.58
N ALA A 274 14.02 -0.99 -18.55
CA ALA A 274 13.76 -2.18 -19.35
C ALA A 274 14.96 -2.56 -20.24
N THR A 275 15.77 -1.57 -20.62
CA THR A 275 17.03 -1.75 -21.35
C THR A 275 18.12 -0.86 -20.75
N GLN A 276 19.39 -1.08 -21.11
CA GLN A 276 20.52 -0.26 -20.63
C GLN A 276 20.75 1.02 -21.46
N THR A 277 19.74 1.48 -22.20
CA THR A 277 19.84 2.75 -22.92
C THR A 277 19.77 3.92 -21.92
N PRO A 278 20.44 5.05 -22.21
CA PRO A 278 20.36 6.23 -21.35
C PRO A 278 18.92 6.70 -21.10
N GLU A 279 18.05 6.55 -22.10
CA GLU A 279 16.65 6.96 -22.03
C GLU A 279 15.86 6.12 -21.01
N ASP A 280 16.01 4.79 -21.04
CA ASP A 280 15.31 3.89 -20.12
C ASP A 280 15.86 4.03 -18.68
N ILE A 281 17.18 4.23 -18.53
CA ILE A 281 17.80 4.53 -17.21
C ILE A 281 17.19 5.79 -16.63
N ALA A 282 17.12 6.87 -17.41
CA ALA A 282 16.48 8.11 -16.98
C ALA A 282 14.97 7.92 -16.72
N ALA A 283 14.29 7.06 -17.47
CA ALA A 283 12.88 6.73 -17.24
C ALA A 283 12.65 6.05 -15.89
N ALA A 284 13.48 5.09 -15.52
CA ALA A 284 13.43 4.43 -14.22
C ALA A 284 13.66 5.43 -13.07
N GLU A 285 14.65 6.30 -13.18
CA GLU A 285 14.88 7.36 -12.18
C GLU A 285 13.68 8.31 -12.06
N ARG A 286 13.13 8.80 -13.18
CA ARG A 286 11.93 9.64 -13.18
C ARG A 286 10.74 8.94 -12.55
N MET A 287 10.52 7.66 -12.86
CA MET A 287 9.38 6.93 -12.33
C MET A 287 9.51 6.71 -10.82
N ASN A 288 10.72 6.46 -10.30
CA ASN A 288 10.96 6.42 -8.86
C ASN A 288 10.71 7.78 -8.19
N ASP A 289 11.03 8.91 -8.84
CA ASP A 289 10.67 10.25 -8.36
C ASP A 289 9.13 10.46 -8.38
N PHE A 290 8.43 10.07 -9.44
CA PHE A 290 6.97 10.14 -9.52
C PHE A 290 6.26 9.20 -8.52
N HIS A 291 6.90 8.11 -8.11
CA HIS A 291 6.30 7.09 -7.26
C HIS A 291 6.60 7.26 -5.77
N VAL A 292 7.89 7.16 -5.39
CA VAL A 292 8.35 7.32 -4.00
C VAL A 292 8.61 8.80 -3.70
N GLY A 293 9.24 9.50 -4.65
CA GLY A 293 9.60 10.91 -4.49
C GLY A 293 8.40 11.85 -4.37
N TRP A 294 7.25 11.49 -4.93
CA TRP A 294 6.03 12.29 -4.87
C TRP A 294 5.60 12.62 -3.43
N TYR A 295 5.89 11.72 -2.49
CA TYR A 295 5.66 11.93 -1.06
C TYR A 295 6.96 12.19 -0.30
N MET A 296 8.03 11.43 -0.56
CA MET A 296 9.27 11.56 0.20
C MET A 296 9.97 12.91 -0.04
N HIS A 297 9.88 13.48 -1.24
CA HIS A 297 10.53 14.75 -1.54
C HIS A 297 9.89 15.94 -0.79
N PRO A 298 8.55 16.11 -0.76
CA PRO A 298 7.91 17.12 0.10
C PRO A 298 8.25 16.95 1.58
N LEU A 299 8.23 15.71 2.08
CA LEU A 299 8.45 15.41 3.49
C LEU A 299 9.89 15.71 3.95
N VAL A 300 10.89 15.63 3.05
CA VAL A 300 12.31 15.73 3.41
C VAL A 300 12.96 17.05 2.93
N HIS A 301 12.54 17.53 1.77
CA HIS A 301 13.15 18.67 1.06
C HIS A 301 12.21 19.86 0.88
N GLY A 302 10.91 19.69 1.15
CA GLY A 302 9.97 20.80 1.21
C GLY A 302 9.43 21.28 -0.14
N ASP A 303 9.44 20.43 -1.16
CA ASP A 303 8.62 20.59 -2.36
C ASP A 303 8.51 19.23 -3.08
N TYR A 304 7.64 19.12 -4.09
CA TYR A 304 7.62 17.95 -4.98
C TYR A 304 8.93 17.81 -5.78
N PRO A 305 9.23 16.60 -6.31
CA PRO A 305 10.44 16.39 -7.12
C PRO A 305 10.54 17.40 -8.28
N PRO A 306 11.74 17.94 -8.57
CA PRO A 306 11.92 18.91 -9.66
C PRO A 306 11.41 18.43 -11.02
N VAL A 307 11.53 17.13 -11.30
CA VAL A 307 11.02 16.55 -12.55
C VAL A 307 9.48 16.55 -12.61
N MET A 308 8.79 16.35 -11.49
CA MET A 308 7.33 16.49 -11.45
C MET A 308 6.92 17.95 -11.64
N ARG A 309 7.59 18.90 -10.97
CA ARG A 309 7.35 20.34 -11.17
C ARG A 309 7.52 20.74 -12.63
N LYS A 310 8.57 20.24 -13.29
CA LYS A 310 8.84 20.49 -14.70
C LYS A 310 7.78 19.87 -15.61
N ASN A 311 7.49 18.58 -15.44
CA ASN A 311 6.64 17.86 -16.37
C ASN A 311 5.17 18.20 -16.14
N VAL A 312 4.66 18.03 -14.92
CA VAL A 312 3.24 18.25 -14.59
C VAL A 312 2.86 19.74 -14.68
N GLY A 313 3.79 20.64 -14.34
CA GLY A 313 3.60 22.08 -14.43
C GLY A 313 2.53 22.59 -13.47
N SER A 314 1.63 23.45 -13.98
CA SER A 314 0.58 24.11 -13.19
C SER A 314 -0.48 23.18 -12.62
N ARG A 315 -0.57 21.94 -13.12
CA ARG A 315 -1.51 20.92 -12.62
C ARG A 315 -1.07 20.32 -11.29
N LEU A 316 0.22 20.44 -10.94
CA LEU A 316 0.76 20.01 -9.67
C LEU A 316 0.58 21.13 -8.63
N PRO A 317 -0.23 20.94 -7.58
CA PRO A 317 -0.48 22.00 -6.60
C PRO A 317 0.80 22.50 -5.91
N SER A 318 0.78 23.74 -5.45
CA SER A 318 1.87 24.35 -4.68
C SER A 318 1.49 24.44 -3.21
N PHE A 319 2.46 24.22 -2.33
CA PHE A 319 2.28 24.44 -0.91
C PHE A 319 2.33 25.94 -0.60
N THR A 320 1.41 26.41 0.24
CA THR A 320 1.58 27.67 0.96
C THR A 320 2.72 27.56 1.98
N GLY A 321 3.23 28.69 2.46
CA GLY A 321 4.27 28.70 3.49
C GLY A 321 3.85 28.04 4.81
N GLU A 322 2.56 28.04 5.14
CA GLU A 322 2.03 27.38 6.34
C GLU A 322 1.88 25.87 6.14
N GLU A 323 1.36 25.44 5.00
CA GLU A 323 1.29 24.02 4.64
C GLU A 323 2.67 23.38 4.61
N LEU A 324 3.64 24.05 3.98
CA LEU A 324 5.00 23.56 3.88
C LEU A 324 5.67 23.34 5.25
N LYS A 325 5.46 24.27 6.19
CA LYS A 325 5.97 24.13 7.58
C LYS A 325 5.42 22.89 8.27
N ARG A 326 4.18 22.49 7.97
CA ARG A 326 3.56 21.29 8.51
C ARG A 326 4.01 20.03 7.78
N VAL A 327 4.20 20.07 6.47
CA VAL A 327 4.61 18.92 5.65
C VAL A 327 6.05 18.51 5.93
N LEU A 328 6.97 19.47 6.01
CA LEU A 328 8.40 19.18 6.18
C LEU A 328 8.66 18.46 7.52
N GLY A 329 9.16 17.23 7.47
CA GLY A 329 9.47 16.42 8.66
C GLY A 329 8.25 15.87 9.42
N SER A 330 7.09 15.78 8.78
CA SER A 330 5.84 15.28 9.38
C SER A 330 5.79 13.78 9.65
N PHE A 331 6.92 13.13 9.89
CA PHE A 331 7.01 11.71 10.21
C PHE A 331 8.11 11.42 11.24
N ASP A 332 7.99 10.30 11.95
CA ASP A 332 9.02 9.71 12.80
C ASP A 332 9.61 8.45 12.15
N PHE A 333 8.84 7.80 11.29
CA PHE A 333 9.23 6.68 10.44
C PHE A 333 8.46 6.76 9.11
N VAL A 334 8.92 6.03 8.10
CA VAL A 334 8.17 5.78 6.87
C VAL A 334 7.95 4.28 6.67
N GLY A 335 6.70 3.90 6.46
CA GLY A 335 6.32 2.54 6.10
C GLY A 335 6.44 2.31 4.59
N PHE A 336 6.84 1.11 4.19
CA PHE A 336 6.79 0.67 2.80
C PHE A 336 6.07 -0.66 2.66
N ASN A 337 5.18 -0.71 1.67
CA ASN A 337 4.65 -1.94 1.11
C ASN A 337 5.51 -2.29 -0.10
N HIS A 338 6.25 -3.40 -0.07
CA HIS A 338 7.16 -3.75 -1.17
C HIS A 338 6.87 -5.15 -1.68
N TYR A 339 6.73 -5.28 -3.00
CA TYR A 339 6.33 -6.54 -3.63
C TYR A 339 7.25 -6.93 -4.78
N ILE A 340 7.50 -6.01 -5.72
CA ILE A 340 8.17 -6.30 -6.99
C ILE A 340 9.07 -5.16 -7.47
N ALA A 341 9.95 -5.49 -8.42
CA ALA A 341 10.50 -4.54 -9.38
C ALA A 341 9.61 -4.41 -10.63
N VAL A 342 9.52 -3.20 -11.18
CA VAL A 342 8.76 -2.90 -12.41
C VAL A 342 9.73 -2.35 -13.45
N TYR A 343 9.76 -2.98 -14.63
CA TYR A 343 10.62 -2.53 -15.73
C TYR A 343 9.91 -1.50 -16.59
N VAL A 344 10.52 -0.33 -16.78
CA VAL A 344 9.97 0.79 -17.55
C VAL A 344 10.82 1.13 -18.77
N LYS A 345 10.15 1.55 -19.83
CA LYS A 345 10.76 2.18 -21.00
C LYS A 345 10.47 3.67 -21.01
N ALA A 346 11.35 4.44 -21.62
CA ALA A 346 11.07 5.84 -21.90
C ALA A 346 9.97 5.99 -22.98
N ASP A 347 9.04 6.91 -22.74
CA ASP A 347 8.07 7.37 -23.75
C ASP A 347 8.07 8.91 -23.74
N LEU A 348 9.20 9.49 -24.18
CA LEU A 348 9.42 10.94 -24.13
C LEU A 348 8.47 11.72 -25.05
N SER A 349 7.94 11.08 -26.10
CA SER A 349 6.93 11.66 -26.98
C SER A 349 5.68 12.12 -26.23
N LYS A 350 5.34 11.47 -25.10
CA LYS A 350 4.21 11.91 -24.28
C LYS A 350 4.36 13.31 -23.76
N LEU A 351 5.58 13.81 -23.55
CA LEU A 351 5.78 15.18 -23.07
C LEU A 351 5.37 16.24 -24.09
N ASP A 352 5.21 15.87 -25.36
CA ASP A 352 4.74 16.77 -26.42
C ASP A 352 3.20 16.78 -26.56
N ASP A 353 2.49 15.86 -25.90
CA ASP A 353 1.03 15.79 -25.92
C ASP A 353 0.40 16.92 -25.09
N GLU A 354 -0.68 17.52 -25.60
CA GLU A 354 -1.43 18.57 -24.87
C GLU A 354 -2.17 18.01 -23.64
N LEU A 355 -2.67 16.78 -23.74
CA LEU A 355 -3.37 16.07 -22.67
C LEU A 355 -2.48 14.93 -22.18
N ARG A 356 -2.27 14.86 -20.86
CA ARG A 356 -1.46 13.82 -20.21
C ARG A 356 -2.10 13.40 -18.89
N ASP A 357 -2.08 12.11 -18.62
CA ASP A 357 -2.35 11.55 -17.30
C ASP A 357 -1.05 11.43 -16.50
N TYR A 358 -1.10 10.81 -15.32
CA TYR A 358 0.07 10.60 -14.47
C TYR A 358 1.22 9.90 -15.21
N MET A 359 0.89 8.89 -16.01
CA MET A 359 1.86 8.10 -16.77
C MET A 359 2.51 8.90 -17.90
N GLY A 360 1.71 9.67 -18.63
CA GLY A 360 2.19 10.59 -19.66
C GLY A 360 3.13 11.66 -19.08
N ASP A 361 2.87 12.14 -17.87
CA ASP A 361 3.75 13.10 -17.18
C ASP A 361 5.07 12.49 -16.69
N ALA A 362 5.07 11.22 -16.28
CA ALA A 362 6.30 10.49 -15.99
C ALA A 362 7.11 10.19 -17.26
N ALA A 363 6.45 10.23 -18.43
CA ALA A 363 7.00 9.93 -19.75
C ALA A 363 7.61 8.52 -19.80
N VAL A 364 6.84 7.54 -19.32
CA VAL A 364 7.25 6.14 -19.25
C VAL A 364 6.14 5.21 -19.72
N GLN A 365 6.55 4.05 -20.23
CA GLN A 365 5.66 2.95 -20.59
C GLN A 365 6.11 1.68 -19.86
N TYR A 366 5.15 0.96 -19.29
CA TYR A 366 5.38 -0.39 -18.78
C TYR A 366 4.12 -1.24 -18.89
N ASP A 367 4.28 -2.56 -18.97
CA ASP A 367 3.15 -3.48 -19.03
C ASP A 367 2.60 -3.81 -17.64
N MET A 368 1.31 -3.57 -17.47
CA MET A 368 0.52 -3.95 -16.30
C MET A 368 -0.49 -5.06 -16.67
N PRO A 369 -0.12 -6.34 -16.49
CA PRO A 369 -0.93 -7.49 -16.90
C PRO A 369 -2.32 -7.47 -16.28
N PHE A 370 -2.47 -7.00 -15.03
CA PHE A 370 -3.74 -7.01 -14.30
C PHE A 370 -4.72 -5.92 -14.73
N LEU A 371 -4.27 -4.88 -15.46
CA LEU A 371 -5.14 -3.83 -15.99
C LEU A 371 -5.75 -4.18 -17.36
N LYS A 372 -5.22 -5.20 -18.04
CA LYS A 372 -5.77 -5.66 -19.32
C LYS A 372 -6.83 -6.71 -19.04
N LYS A 373 -8.10 -6.30 -19.10
CA LYS A 373 -9.32 -7.11 -18.87
C LYS A 373 -9.43 -8.43 -19.69
N ASN A 374 -8.46 -8.73 -20.57
CA ASN A 374 -8.46 -9.89 -21.47
C ASN A 374 -7.04 -10.39 -21.86
N GLN A 375 -6.02 -10.31 -21.01
CA GLN A 375 -4.72 -10.98 -21.29
C GLN A 375 -4.19 -11.82 -20.12
N LEU A 376 -4.68 -13.05 -20.04
CA LEU A 376 -3.79 -14.20 -20.18
C LEU A 376 -3.50 -14.34 -21.69
N LEU A 377 -2.23 -14.54 -22.05
CA LEU A 377 -1.68 -14.68 -23.41
C LEU A 377 -1.19 -13.40 -24.12
N PHE A 378 0.12 -13.44 -24.42
CA PHE A 378 0.91 -12.61 -25.32
C PHE A 378 1.54 -11.33 -24.76
N GLY A 379 2.70 -11.52 -24.13
CA GLY A 379 3.92 -10.94 -24.68
C GLY A 379 4.35 -9.58 -24.14
N LEU A 380 4.52 -9.45 -22.83
CA LEU A 380 5.58 -8.70 -22.15
C LEU A 380 5.43 -8.98 -20.65
N LYS A 381 6.36 -9.74 -20.08
CA LYS A 381 6.33 -10.15 -18.67
C LYS A 381 6.68 -8.94 -17.80
N SER A 382 5.72 -8.25 -17.20
CA SER A 382 5.98 -7.78 -15.84
C SER A 382 5.75 -8.97 -14.92
N ASP A 383 6.83 -9.39 -14.31
CA ASP A 383 6.96 -10.69 -13.71
C ASP A 383 6.47 -10.62 -12.25
N PHE A 384 5.17 -10.39 -12.06
CA PHE A 384 4.51 -10.55 -10.76
C PHE A 384 4.75 -11.94 -10.15
N MET A 385 5.20 -12.90 -10.96
CA MET A 385 5.53 -14.26 -10.58
C MET A 385 7.00 -14.46 -10.19
N THR A 386 7.93 -13.65 -10.70
CA THR A 386 9.36 -13.75 -10.40
C THR A 386 9.73 -12.90 -9.20
N SER A 387 10.23 -13.58 -8.18
CA SER A 387 10.75 -12.95 -6.98
C SER A 387 11.94 -12.05 -7.33
N THR A 388 11.85 -10.77 -6.95
CA THR A 388 12.90 -9.75 -7.14
C THR A 388 13.39 -9.20 -5.80
N PRO A 389 13.92 -10.05 -4.89
CA PRO A 389 14.23 -9.65 -3.52
C PRO A 389 15.31 -8.56 -3.43
N TRP A 390 16.17 -8.44 -4.45
CA TRP A 390 17.17 -7.37 -4.55
C TRP A 390 16.55 -5.97 -4.73
N ALA A 391 15.30 -5.88 -5.19
CA ALA A 391 14.59 -4.63 -5.41
C ALA A 391 14.33 -3.88 -4.10
N LEU A 392 13.98 -4.62 -3.03
CA LEU A 392 13.82 -4.05 -1.69
C LEU A 392 15.12 -3.38 -1.23
N LYS A 393 16.26 -4.06 -1.44
CA LYS A 393 17.58 -3.51 -1.09
C LYS A 393 17.86 -2.20 -1.82
N LYS A 394 17.64 -2.15 -3.14
CA LYS A 394 17.84 -0.92 -3.93
C LYS A 394 16.93 0.22 -3.48
N MET A 395 15.66 -0.07 -3.18
CA MET A 395 14.73 0.93 -2.64
C MET A 395 15.25 1.48 -1.29
N LEU A 396 15.70 0.63 -0.38
CA LEU A 396 16.26 1.05 0.91
C LEU A 396 17.54 1.88 0.75
N GLU A 397 18.45 1.49 -0.14
CA GLU A 397 19.65 2.26 -0.49
C GLU A 397 19.29 3.63 -1.08
N HIS A 398 18.26 3.69 -1.94
CA HIS A 398 17.76 4.94 -2.48
C HIS A 398 17.25 5.88 -1.37
N LEU A 399 16.49 5.37 -0.41
CA LEU A 399 16.03 6.15 0.75
C LEU A 399 17.18 6.66 1.60
N GLN A 400 18.19 5.82 1.83
CA GLN A 400 19.39 6.19 2.57
C GLN A 400 20.12 7.36 1.89
N LEU A 401 20.29 7.29 0.57
CA LEU A 401 21.06 8.27 -0.20
C LEU A 401 20.28 9.58 -0.46
N LYS A 402 18.99 9.50 -0.77
CA LYS A 402 18.20 10.65 -1.26
C LYS A 402 17.37 11.33 -0.18
N TYR A 403 17.03 10.62 0.90
CA TYR A 403 15.99 11.06 1.85
C TYR A 403 16.44 11.07 3.31
N LYS A 404 17.74 11.31 3.55
CA LYS A 404 18.33 11.48 4.90
C LYS A 404 18.21 10.23 5.79
N ASN A 405 18.18 9.04 5.19
CA ASN A 405 18.18 7.75 5.89
C ASN A 405 17.13 7.66 7.02
N PRO A 406 15.84 7.77 6.70
CA PRO A 406 14.78 7.75 7.71
C PRO A 406 14.67 6.36 8.36
N ILE A 407 13.99 6.28 9.51
CA ILE A 407 13.57 4.99 10.06
C ILE A 407 12.54 4.39 9.09
N VAL A 408 12.79 3.16 8.64
CA VAL A 408 11.93 2.45 7.70
C VAL A 408 11.27 1.24 8.37
N MET A 409 10.00 1.04 8.11
CA MET A 409 9.26 -0.19 8.44
C MET A 409 8.76 -0.83 7.16
N ILE A 410 8.95 -2.15 6.99
CA ILE A 410 8.32 -2.88 5.90
C ILE A 410 6.96 -3.36 6.41
N HIS A 411 5.90 -2.69 5.98
CA HIS A 411 4.54 -2.93 6.47
C HIS A 411 3.81 -4.00 5.69
N GLU A 412 4.15 -4.16 4.42
CA GLU A 412 3.67 -5.27 3.61
C GLU A 412 4.80 -5.81 2.73
N ASN A 413 4.92 -7.13 2.70
CA ASN A 413 5.73 -7.88 1.76
C ASN A 413 5.14 -9.28 1.65
N GLY A 414 4.92 -9.74 0.43
CA GLY A 414 4.26 -11.03 0.20
C GLY A 414 4.17 -11.38 -1.27
N LYS A 415 3.48 -12.49 -1.55
CA LYS A 415 3.21 -12.97 -2.91
C LYS A 415 1.80 -13.58 -2.94
N PHE A 416 1.07 -13.33 -4.02
CA PHE A 416 -0.17 -14.05 -4.32
C PHE A 416 0.17 -15.50 -4.72
N TYR A 417 -0.47 -16.48 -4.07
CA TYR A 417 -0.31 -17.90 -4.37
C TYR A 417 -1.37 -18.41 -5.33
#